data_AF-A0A941EHT7-F1
#
_entry.id   AF-A0A941EHT7-F1
#
_cell.length_a   1.000
_cell.length_b   1.000
_cell.length_c   1.000
_cell.angle_alpha   90.00
_cell.angle_beta   90.00
_cell.angle_gamma   90.00
#
_symmetry.space_group_name_H-M   'P 1'
#
loop_
_entity.id
_entity.type
_entity.pdbx_description
1 polymer ?
#
loop_
_entity_poly.entity_id
_entity_poly.type
_entity_poly.pdbx_seq_one_letter_code
_entity_poly.pdbx_strand_id
1 'polypeptide(L)'
;MLRLADAWHARVMEDEIVSHAFSHGFNPAHTERLAAYWAQAWGGPAEFSEKYGDESAVVRMHSGEGVHEEMDRRAIDCFDQALVDAGLGDDKQLCRVLHDYFAWTTTVTMARYPFDRSEVPDGLTIPRWSWDGLVPE
;
A
#
# COMPACT_ATOMS: atom_id res chain seq x y z
N MET A 1 -5.13 9.40 8.11
CA MET A 1 -4.04 8.94 7.22
C MET A 1 -2.80 8.57 8.00
N LEU A 2 -2.02 9.51 8.54
CA LEU A 2 -0.79 9.18 9.30
C LEU A 2 -0.99 8.11 10.39
N ARG A 3 -2.02 8.26 11.24
CA ARG A 3 -2.36 7.26 12.26
C ARG A 3 -2.54 5.83 11.72
N LEU A 4 -3.12 5.68 10.53
CA LEU A 4 -3.31 4.36 9.90
C LEU A 4 -1.99 3.83 9.33
N ALA A 5 -1.19 4.70 8.71
CA ALA A 5 0.12 4.33 8.17
C ALA A 5 1.08 3.90 9.29
N ASP A 6 1.10 4.62 10.40
CA ASP A 6 1.88 4.27 11.58
C ASP A 6 1.43 2.93 12.18
N ALA A 7 0.12 2.71 12.32
CA ALA A 7 -0.43 1.46 12.84
C ALA A 7 -0.09 0.26 11.93
N TRP A 8 -0.25 0.41 10.62
CA TRP A 8 0.09 -0.65 9.67
C TRP A 8 1.58 -0.96 9.67
N HIS A 9 2.42 0.07 9.64
CA HIS A 9 3.87 -0.12 9.68
C HIS A 9 4.32 -0.79 10.98
N ALA A 10 3.76 -0.42 12.13
CA ALA A 10 4.04 -1.08 13.40
C ALA A 10 3.68 -2.58 13.35
N ARG A 11 2.47 -2.92 12.85
CA ARG A 11 2.02 -4.31 12.68
C ARG A 11 2.93 -5.11 11.76
N VAL A 12 3.35 -4.52 10.64
CA VAL A 12 4.24 -5.17 9.67
C VAL A 12 5.62 -5.42 10.25
N MET A 13 6.16 -4.48 11.03
CA MET A 13 7.46 -4.65 11.70
C MET A 13 7.42 -5.72 12.81
N GLU A 14 6.24 -6.02 13.35
CA GLU A 14 6.04 -7.11 14.32
C GLU A 14 5.77 -8.47 13.65
N ASP A 15 5.34 -8.51 12.39
CA ASP A 15 5.09 -9.76 11.67
C ASP A 15 6.39 -10.41 11.17
N GLU A 16 6.58 -11.69 11.48
CA GLU A 16 7.79 -12.46 11.17
C GLU A 16 8.08 -12.63 9.66
N ILE A 17 7.07 -12.51 8.79
CA ILE A 17 7.21 -12.67 7.33
C ILE A 17 7.28 -11.30 6.66
N VAL A 18 6.30 -10.43 6.90
CA VAL A 18 6.19 -9.16 6.16
C VAL A 18 7.31 -8.19 6.53
N SER A 19 7.82 -8.25 7.77
CA SER A 19 9.00 -7.47 8.18
C SER A 19 10.24 -7.73 7.29
N HIS A 20 10.32 -8.89 6.63
CA HIS A 20 11.42 -9.19 5.71
C HIS A 20 11.52 -8.19 4.54
N ALA A 21 10.39 -7.65 4.07
CA ALA A 21 10.36 -6.60 3.04
C ALA A 21 11.10 -5.31 3.48
N PHE A 22 11.28 -5.13 4.78
CA PHE A 22 11.94 -3.97 5.39
C PHE A 22 13.36 -4.27 5.89
N SER A 23 13.86 -5.50 5.67
CA SER A 23 15.14 -5.98 6.20
C SER A 23 16.37 -5.23 5.68
N HIS A 24 16.28 -4.63 4.49
CA HIS A 24 17.31 -3.77 3.89
C HIS A 24 17.18 -2.29 4.29
N GLY A 25 16.29 -1.99 5.23
CA GLY A 25 15.96 -0.63 5.65
C GLY A 25 14.84 -0.02 4.82
N PHE A 26 14.31 1.09 5.32
CA PHE A 26 13.25 1.88 4.71
C PHE A 26 13.52 3.38 4.92
N ASN A 27 12.84 4.21 4.15
CA ASN A 27 12.97 5.66 4.28
C ASN A 27 12.52 6.13 5.69
N PRO A 28 13.25 6.99 6.41
CA PRO A 28 12.83 7.48 7.72
C PRO A 28 11.42 8.14 7.74
N ALA A 29 11.00 8.70 6.61
CA ALA A 29 9.67 9.27 6.40
C ALA A 29 8.67 8.27 5.76
N HIS A 30 8.88 6.96 5.91
CA HIS A 30 8.08 5.94 5.25
C HIS A 30 6.58 6.08 5.54
N THR A 31 6.19 6.26 6.80
CA THR A 31 4.77 6.38 7.17
C THR A 31 4.14 7.66 6.65
N GLU A 32 4.90 8.76 6.58
CA GLU A 32 4.45 10.02 5.96
C GLU A 32 4.20 9.84 4.46
N ARG A 33 5.15 9.21 3.75
CA ARG A 33 5.03 8.92 2.32
C ARG A 33 3.85 7.98 2.04
N LEU A 34 3.69 6.94 2.85
CA LEU A 34 2.58 5.99 2.73
C LEU A 34 1.22 6.66 2.97
N ALA A 35 1.13 7.52 3.99
CA ALA A 35 -0.08 8.30 4.26
C ALA A 35 -0.45 9.23 3.11
N ALA A 36 0.54 9.89 2.48
CA ALA A 36 0.32 10.73 1.30
C ALA A 36 -0.11 9.91 0.08
N TYR A 37 0.51 8.73 -0.13
CA TYR A 37 0.17 7.81 -1.22
C TYR A 37 -1.29 7.37 -1.12
N TRP A 38 -1.72 6.86 0.04
CA TRP A 38 -3.11 6.46 0.27
C TRP A 38 -4.08 7.65 0.20
N ALA A 39 -3.71 8.81 0.75
CA ALA A 39 -4.56 10.00 0.66
C ALA A 39 -4.84 10.37 -0.80
N GLN A 40 -3.80 10.33 -1.64
CA GLN A 40 -3.94 10.55 -3.07
C GLN A 40 -4.73 9.44 -3.76
N ALA A 41 -4.52 8.16 -3.44
CA ALA A 41 -5.30 7.08 -4.02
C ALA A 41 -6.81 7.21 -3.68
N TRP A 42 -7.15 7.68 -2.48
CA TRP A 42 -8.52 7.76 -1.97
C TRP A 42 -9.23 9.10 -2.22
N GLY A 43 -8.80 9.85 -3.24
CA GLY A 43 -9.51 11.06 -3.67
C GLY A 43 -8.89 12.39 -3.20
N GLY A 44 -7.88 12.36 -2.33
CA GLY A 44 -7.20 13.54 -1.81
C GLY A 44 -6.31 14.26 -2.83
N PRO A 45 -5.59 15.32 -2.38
CA PRO A 45 -4.64 16.07 -3.20
C PRO A 45 -3.49 15.21 -3.75
N ALA A 46 -2.84 15.67 -4.82
CA ALA A 46 -1.77 14.97 -5.52
C ALA A 46 -0.40 15.01 -4.80
N GLU A 47 -0.41 15.10 -3.47
CA GLU A 47 0.77 15.40 -2.66
C GLU A 47 1.89 14.37 -2.83
N PHE A 48 1.56 13.08 -2.97
CA PHE A 48 2.57 12.06 -3.19
C PHE A 48 3.28 12.25 -4.52
N SER A 49 2.52 12.40 -5.60
CA SER A 49 3.08 12.65 -6.93
C SER A 49 3.85 13.95 -7.05
N GLU A 50 3.47 14.97 -6.27
CA GLU A 50 4.14 16.27 -6.29
C GLU A 50 5.44 16.30 -5.48
N LYS A 51 5.54 15.50 -4.40
CA LYS A 51 6.64 15.63 -3.43
C LYS A 51 7.52 14.39 -3.30
N TYR A 52 6.99 13.20 -3.57
CA TYR A 52 7.61 11.95 -3.12
C TYR A 52 8.00 11.01 -4.26
N GLY A 53 7.23 10.93 -5.34
CA GLY A 53 7.50 10.05 -6.49
C GLY A 53 6.22 9.66 -7.23
N ASP A 54 6.31 8.75 -8.18
CA ASP A 54 5.18 8.28 -8.98
C ASP A 54 4.87 6.80 -8.73
N GLU A 55 3.78 6.31 -9.34
CA GLU A 55 3.37 4.90 -9.23
C GLU A 55 4.43 3.95 -9.79
N SER A 56 5.13 4.34 -10.86
CA SER A 56 6.22 3.54 -11.44
C SER A 56 7.33 3.28 -10.43
N ALA A 57 7.71 4.28 -9.64
CA ALA A 57 8.71 4.13 -8.58
C ALA A 57 8.21 3.21 -7.46
N VAL A 58 6.94 3.29 -7.06
CA VAL A 58 6.35 2.41 -6.04
C VAL A 58 6.31 0.97 -6.53
N VAL A 59 5.70 0.71 -7.69
CA VAL A 59 5.61 -0.64 -8.27
C VAL A 59 6.99 -1.25 -8.45
N ARG A 60 7.97 -0.48 -8.92
CA ARG A 60 9.36 -0.95 -9.09
C ARG A 60 10.05 -1.31 -7.78
N MET A 61 9.68 -0.68 -6.66
CA MET A 61 10.17 -1.03 -5.33
C MET A 61 9.63 -2.39 -4.86
N HIS A 62 8.43 -2.77 -5.32
CA HIS A 62 7.77 -4.04 -4.99
C HIS A 62 7.98 -5.16 -6.02
N SER A 63 8.87 -4.95 -7.00
CA SER A 63 9.07 -5.87 -8.14
C SER A 63 10.43 -6.58 -8.10
N GLY A 64 10.50 -7.77 -8.70
CA GLY A 64 11.77 -8.48 -8.95
C GLY A 64 12.24 -9.44 -7.85
N GLU A 65 11.44 -9.70 -6.83
CA GLU A 65 11.79 -10.60 -5.70
C GLU A 65 11.07 -11.97 -5.78
N GLY A 66 10.20 -12.16 -6.76
CA GLY A 66 9.40 -13.37 -6.97
C GLY A 66 7.93 -13.19 -6.59
N VAL A 67 7.21 -14.31 -6.56
CA VAL A 67 5.81 -14.35 -6.12
C VAL A 67 5.78 -14.60 -4.61
N HIS A 68 5.03 -13.79 -3.87
CA HIS A 68 5.04 -13.77 -2.40
C HIS A 68 3.63 -13.80 -1.78
N GLU A 69 2.79 -14.75 -2.18
CA GLU A 69 1.37 -14.82 -1.77
C GLU A 69 1.16 -14.77 -0.25
N GLU A 70 2.03 -15.43 0.54
CA GLU A 70 1.91 -15.41 2.00
C GLU A 70 2.30 -14.05 2.61
N MET A 71 3.27 -13.35 2.01
CA MET A 71 3.62 -12.00 2.43
C MET A 71 2.48 -11.03 2.13
N ASP A 72 1.89 -11.14 0.94
CA ASP A 72 0.75 -10.32 0.52
C ASP A 72 -0.44 -10.52 1.46
N ARG A 73 -0.80 -11.78 1.74
CA ARG A 73 -1.88 -12.14 2.65
C ARG A 73 -1.66 -11.55 4.04
N ARG A 74 -0.45 -11.68 4.60
CA ARG A 74 -0.13 -11.14 5.93
C ARG A 74 -0.09 -9.61 5.94
N ALA A 75 0.37 -8.97 4.87
CA ALA A 75 0.34 -7.51 4.77
C ALA A 75 -1.10 -6.97 4.79
N ILE A 76 -2.03 -7.69 4.15
CA ILE A 76 -3.47 -7.40 4.17
C ILE A 76 -4.05 -7.63 5.58
N ASP A 77 -3.71 -8.74 6.24
CA ASP A 77 -4.15 -9.00 7.62
C ASP A 77 -3.65 -7.91 8.59
N CYS A 78 -2.41 -7.43 8.42
CA CYS A 78 -1.86 -6.31 9.17
C CYS A 78 -2.65 -5.01 8.92
N PHE A 79 -3.10 -4.78 7.68
CA PHE A 79 -3.91 -3.61 7.33
C PHE A 79 -5.28 -3.64 7.99
N ASP A 80 -5.95 -4.79 7.99
CA ASP A 80 -7.24 -4.96 8.67
C ASP A 80 -7.15 -4.69 10.18
N GLN A 81 -6.07 -5.15 10.81
CA GLN A 81 -5.78 -4.85 12.22
C GLN A 81 -5.46 -3.36 12.43
N ALA A 82 -4.69 -2.76 11.53
CA ALA A 82 -4.34 -1.34 11.60
C ALA A 82 -5.56 -0.42 11.48
N LEU A 83 -6.61 -0.82 10.74
CA LEU A 83 -7.88 -0.10 10.72
C LEU A 83 -8.52 -0.03 12.10
N VAL A 84 -8.46 -1.13 12.87
CA VAL A 84 -8.96 -1.15 14.26
C VAL A 84 -8.09 -0.27 15.15
N ASP A 85 -6.77 -0.40 15.08
CA ASP A 85 -5.83 0.38 15.89
C ASP A 85 -5.92 1.89 15.61
N ALA A 86 -6.23 2.27 14.37
CA ALA A 86 -6.45 3.64 13.96
C ALA A 86 -7.82 4.20 14.40
N GLY A 87 -8.71 3.37 14.97
CA GLY A 87 -10.05 3.75 15.41
C GLY A 87 -11.09 3.82 14.28
N LEU A 88 -10.85 3.11 13.17
CA LEU A 88 -11.77 3.02 12.03
C LEU A 88 -12.62 1.74 12.06
N GLY A 89 -12.33 0.81 12.98
CA GLY A 89 -12.92 -0.53 13.05
C GLY A 89 -14.43 -0.62 13.27
N ASP A 90 -15.07 0.45 13.73
CA ASP A 90 -16.52 0.50 14.01
C ASP A 90 -17.36 0.69 12.73
N ASP A 91 -16.80 1.36 11.72
CA ASP A 91 -17.47 1.54 10.42
C ASP A 91 -17.19 0.35 9.51
N LYS A 92 -18.11 -0.61 9.49
CA LYS A 92 -17.98 -1.84 8.70
C LYS A 92 -17.98 -1.61 7.20
N GLN A 93 -18.62 -0.54 6.71
CA GLN A 93 -18.60 -0.22 5.29
C GLN A 93 -17.23 0.34 4.92
N LEU A 94 -16.72 1.29 5.69
CA LEU A 94 -15.38 1.86 5.49
C LEU A 94 -14.30 0.78 5.57
N CYS A 95 -14.33 -0.09 6.59
CA CYS A 95 -13.37 -1.18 6.71
C CYS A 95 -13.36 -2.08 5.47
N ARG A 96 -14.53 -2.43 4.94
CA ARG A 96 -14.64 -3.27 3.74
C ARG A 96 -14.02 -2.57 2.53
N VAL A 97 -14.37 -1.31 2.28
CA VAL A 97 -13.86 -0.57 1.11
C VAL A 97 -12.34 -0.40 1.17
N LEU A 98 -11.79 -0.11 2.35
CA LEU A 98 -10.35 0.04 2.54
C LEU A 98 -9.61 -1.29 2.44
N HIS A 99 -10.20 -2.38 2.95
CA HIS A 99 -9.69 -3.73 2.75
C HIS A 99 -9.64 -4.07 1.25
N ASP A 100 -10.74 -3.87 0.53
CA ASP A 100 -10.83 -4.18 -0.90
C ASP A 100 -9.78 -3.40 -1.71
N TYR A 101 -9.57 -2.12 -1.38
CA TYR A 101 -8.47 -1.32 -1.94
C TYR A 101 -7.11 -1.94 -1.65
N PHE A 102 -6.84 -2.23 -0.37
CA PHE A 102 -5.50 -2.65 0.06
C PHE A 102 -5.15 -4.03 -0.51
N ALA A 103 -6.12 -4.95 -0.51
CA ALA A 103 -6.00 -6.26 -1.13
C ALA A 103 -5.75 -6.15 -2.64
N TRP A 104 -6.52 -5.31 -3.33
CA TRP A 104 -6.33 -5.10 -4.77
C TRP A 104 -4.96 -4.49 -5.08
N THR A 105 -4.53 -3.43 -4.40
CA THR A 105 -3.23 -2.81 -4.69
C THR A 105 -2.07 -3.77 -4.40
N THR A 106 -2.16 -4.56 -3.33
CA THR A 106 -1.12 -5.53 -2.96
C THR A 106 -1.03 -6.64 -4.00
N THR A 107 -2.16 -7.28 -4.33
CA THR A 107 -2.18 -8.49 -5.17
C THR A 107 -2.24 -8.22 -6.68
N VAL A 108 -2.53 -6.97 -7.09
CA VAL A 108 -2.67 -6.60 -8.50
C VAL A 108 -1.59 -5.62 -8.94
N THR A 109 -1.48 -4.46 -8.29
CA THR A 109 -0.52 -3.43 -8.75
C THR A 109 0.90 -3.73 -8.29
N MET A 110 1.10 -4.07 -7.02
CA MET A 110 2.44 -4.30 -6.46
C MET A 110 3.01 -5.66 -6.90
N ALA A 111 2.17 -6.68 -6.99
CA ALA A 111 2.55 -8.00 -7.48
C ALA A 111 2.68 -8.12 -9.02
N ARG A 112 2.52 -7.03 -9.78
CA ARG A 112 2.39 -7.07 -11.25
C ARG A 112 3.66 -7.56 -11.98
N TYR A 113 4.84 -7.26 -11.44
CA TYR A 113 6.13 -7.59 -12.06
C TYR A 113 7.01 -8.37 -11.07
N PRO A 114 6.65 -9.63 -10.75
CA PRO A 114 7.30 -10.37 -9.68
C PRO A 114 8.76 -10.71 -10.00
N PHE A 115 9.13 -10.86 -11.28
CA PHE A 115 10.44 -11.40 -11.66
C PHE A 115 11.43 -10.37 -12.21
N ASP A 116 10.96 -9.27 -12.79
CA ASP A 116 11.85 -8.26 -13.39
C ASP A 116 11.31 -6.84 -13.20
N ARG A 117 11.95 -6.09 -12.31
CA ARG A 117 11.62 -4.68 -12.05
C ARG A 117 11.88 -3.76 -13.25
N SER A 118 12.65 -4.20 -14.24
CA SER A 118 12.91 -3.44 -15.47
C SER A 118 11.72 -3.47 -16.44
N GLU A 119 10.80 -4.42 -16.26
CA GLU A 119 9.54 -4.48 -17.03
C GLU A 119 8.50 -3.47 -16.55
N VAL A 120 8.72 -2.81 -15.40
CA VAL A 120 7.83 -1.78 -14.87
C VAL A 120 7.89 -0.54 -15.78
N PRO A 121 6.79 -0.19 -16.49
CA PRO A 121 6.77 0.96 -17.38
C PRO A 121 6.87 2.27 -16.59
N ASP A 122 7.44 3.28 -17.24
CA ASP A 122 7.41 4.65 -16.73
C ASP A 122 6.05 5.31 -16.99
N GLY A 123 5.75 6.35 -16.20
CA GLY A 123 4.53 7.15 -16.38
C GLY A 123 3.24 6.47 -15.87
N LEU A 124 3.35 5.46 -15.00
CA LEU A 124 2.18 4.94 -14.30
C LEU A 124 1.61 6.03 -13.38
N THR A 125 0.29 6.10 -13.33
CA THR A 125 -0.47 6.99 -12.45
C THR A 125 -1.04 6.22 -11.27
N ILE A 126 -1.08 6.87 -10.10
CA ILE A 126 -1.65 6.27 -8.89
C ILE A 126 -3.13 6.00 -9.13
N PRO A 127 -3.60 4.74 -9.05
CA PRO A 127 -5.00 4.41 -9.25
C PRO A 127 -5.89 5.11 -8.21
N ARG A 128 -7.05 5.59 -8.65
CA ARG A 128 -8.03 6.21 -7.76
C ARG A 128 -9.01 5.16 -7.28
N TRP A 129 -9.31 5.16 -5.98
CA TRP A 129 -10.26 4.25 -5.36
C TRP A 129 -11.40 5.02 -4.73
N SER A 130 -12.62 4.57 -5.00
CA SER A 130 -13.88 5.15 -4.51
C SER A 130 -14.59 4.18 -3.56
N TRP A 131 -15.74 4.61 -3.03
CA TRP A 131 -16.62 3.74 -2.25
C TRP A 131 -17.13 2.52 -3.05
N ASP A 132 -17.18 2.62 -4.38
CA ASP A 132 -17.63 1.56 -5.28
C ASP A 132 -16.44 0.75 -5.87
N GLY A 133 -15.22 1.01 -5.40
CA GLY A 133 -14.01 0.33 -5.85
C GLY A 133 -13.13 1.17 -6.79
N LEU A 134 -12.34 0.48 -7.61
CA LEU A 134 -11.43 1.09 -8.59
C LEU A 134 -12.17 2.03 -9.53
N VAL A 135 -11.69 3.26 -9.64
CA VAL A 135 -12.19 4.25 -10.60
C VAL A 135 -11.50 3.99 -11.95
N PRO A 136 -12.26 3.69 -13.03
CA PRO A 136 -11.68 3.56 -14.36
C PRO A 136 -11.05 4.87 -14.84
N GLU A 137 -9.97 4.77 -15.60
CA GLU A 137 -9.34 5.90 -16.31
C GLU A 137 -10.22 6.44 -17.45
#